data_AF-A0A0F9HQB2-F1
#
_entry.id   AF-A0A0F9HQB2-F1
#
_cell.length_a   1.000
_cell.length_b   1.000
_cell.length_c   1.000
_cell.angle_alpha   90.00
_cell.angle_beta   90.00
_cell.angle_gamma   90.00
#
_symmetry.space_group_name_H-M   'P 1'
#
loop_
_entity.id
_entity.type
_entity.pdbx_description
1 polymer ?
#
loop_
_entity_poly.entity_id
_entity_poly.type
_entity_poly.pdbx_seq_one_letter_code
_entity_poly.pdbx_strand_id
1 'polypeptide(L)'
;MATHMAGTPSSEVIMSYKKISEKALQSALKLLENNFGKDFAEKGLHESDYQAIPTGYDDLDAVLTRGNAGICLGGVCEIYGGEGSGKSSLAMRTIGV
;
A
#
# COMPACT_ATOMS: atom_id res chain seq x y z
N MET A 1 46.08 29.21 25.91
CA MET A 1 45.63 28.00 26.61
C MET A 1 44.24 27.66 26.07
N ALA A 2 44.17 26.60 25.25
CA ALA A 2 43.02 25.86 24.68
C ALA A 2 41.76 26.64 24.22
N THR A 3 41.53 26.84 22.91
CA THR A 3 40.77 25.96 21.99
C THR A 3 39.41 25.51 22.51
N HIS A 4 38.34 25.95 21.84
CA HIS A 4 37.27 25.06 21.38
C HIS A 4 36.51 25.72 20.22
N MET A 5 36.89 25.32 19.00
CA MET A 5 36.01 25.38 17.84
C MET A 5 34.88 24.39 18.10
N ALA A 6 33.64 24.86 18.17
CA ALA A 6 32.48 23.98 18.12
C ALA A 6 32.39 23.45 16.68
N GLY A 7 32.82 22.19 16.52
CA GLY A 7 32.86 21.51 15.24
C GLY A 7 31.51 21.57 14.54
N THR A 8 31.56 21.87 13.25
CA THR A 8 30.59 21.39 12.29
C THR A 8 30.26 19.93 12.62
N PRO A 9 28.98 19.53 12.76
CA PRO A 9 28.66 18.13 12.84
C PRO A 9 29.20 17.46 11.58
N SER A 10 30.11 16.54 11.84
CA SER A 10 30.87 15.72 10.92
C SER A 10 29.99 15.19 9.80
N SER A 11 30.54 15.22 8.59
CA SER A 11 30.04 14.65 7.34
C SER A 11 29.83 13.12 7.35
N GLU A 12 29.39 12.55 8.47
CA GLU A 12 29.22 11.10 8.71
C GLU A 12 27.76 10.64 8.76
N VAL A 13 26.87 11.35 8.07
CA VAL A 13 25.72 10.68 7.45
C VAL A 13 25.95 10.67 5.95
N ILE A 14 26.95 9.89 5.54
CA ILE A 14 27.08 9.46 4.15
C ILE A 14 25.89 8.53 3.90
N MET A 15 24.75 9.11 3.51
CA MET A 15 23.75 8.36 2.76
C MET A 15 24.44 7.96 1.46
N SER A 16 24.95 6.73 1.41
CA SER A 16 25.62 6.18 0.24
C SER A 16 24.59 6.06 -0.88
N TYR A 17 24.41 7.14 -1.66
CA TYR A 17 23.70 7.11 -2.93
C TYR A 17 24.57 6.34 -3.92
N LYS A 18 24.57 5.01 -3.79
CA LYS A 18 25.14 4.13 -4.79
C LYS A 18 24.36 4.34 -6.08
N LYS A 19 24.96 5.02 -7.05
CA LYS A 19 24.40 5.17 -8.39
C LYS A 19 24.18 3.76 -8.96
N ILE A 20 22.92 3.35 -9.04
CA ILE A 20 22.54 2.09 -9.70
C ILE A 20 22.81 2.29 -11.19
N SER A 21 23.43 1.30 -11.84
CA SER A 21 23.64 1.38 -13.29
C SER A 21 22.30 1.24 -14.02
N GLU A 22 22.17 1.92 -15.16
CA GLU A 22 20.98 1.79 -16.01
C GLU A 22 20.63 0.33 -16.27
N LYS A 23 21.64 -0.51 -16.53
CA LYS A 23 21.48 -1.95 -16.72
C LYS A 23 20.86 -2.65 -15.51
N ALA A 24 21.31 -2.31 -14.30
CA ALA A 24 20.78 -2.92 -13.07
C ALA A 24 19.33 -2.50 -12.80
N LEU A 25 19.00 -1.23 -13.08
CA LEU A 25 17.62 -0.72 -13.01
C LEU A 25 16.71 -1.44 -14.01
N GLN A 26 17.11 -1.50 -15.28
CA GLN A 26 16.34 -2.18 -16.33
C GLN A 26 16.16 -3.68 -16.06
N SER A 27 17.18 -4.33 -15.48
CA SER A 27 17.09 -5.74 -15.09
C SER A 27 16.09 -5.95 -13.95
N ALA A 28 16.06 -5.04 -12.97
CA ALA A 28 15.10 -5.09 -11.87
C ALA A 28 13.66 -4.84 -12.35
N LEU A 29 13.44 -3.85 -13.22
CA LEU A 29 12.12 -3.58 -13.82
C LEU A 29 11.62 -4.79 -14.62
N LYS A 30 12.47 -5.39 -15.45
CA LYS A 30 12.10 -6.58 -16.22
C LYS A 30 11.74 -7.78 -15.34
N LEU A 31 12.43 -7.94 -14.20
CA LEU A 31 12.09 -8.99 -13.22
C LEU A 31 10.70 -8.74 -12.63
N LEU A 32 10.38 -7.48 -12.31
CA LEU A 32 9.08 -7.10 -11.79
C LEU A 32 7.98 -7.31 -12.84
N GLU A 33 8.20 -6.92 -14.09
CA GLU A 33 7.25 -7.15 -15.19
C GLU A 33 6.99 -8.63 -15.45
N ASN A 34 8.01 -9.48 -15.37
CA ASN A 34 7.86 -10.93 -15.52
C ASN A 34 7.04 -11.54 -14.37
N ASN A 35 7.20 -11.03 -13.15
CA ASN A 35 6.54 -11.58 -11.96
C ASN A 35 5.12 -11.05 -11.77
N PHE A 36 4.85 -9.79 -12.17
CA PHE A 36 3.62 -9.07 -11.83
C PHE A 36 2.86 -8.52 -13.05
N GLY A 37 3.35 -8.74 -14.26
CA GLY A 37 2.72 -8.31 -15.51
C GLY A 37 3.42 -7.12 -16.17
N LYS A 38 3.27 -6.99 -17.49
CA LYS A 38 3.99 -5.98 -18.31
C LYS A 38 3.71 -4.54 -17.88
N ASP A 39 2.53 -4.27 -17.34
CA ASP A 39 2.11 -2.94 -16.95
C ASP A 39 2.55 -2.60 -15.50
N PHE A 40 3.29 -3.48 -14.82
CA PHE A 40 3.70 -3.29 -13.44
C PHE A 40 4.53 -2.01 -13.24
N ALA A 41 5.37 -1.65 -14.21
CA ALA A 41 6.17 -0.43 -14.13
C ALA A 41 5.30 0.84 -14.09
N GLU A 42 4.10 0.80 -14.69
CA GLU A 42 3.16 1.93 -14.77
C GLU A 42 2.09 1.87 -13.67
N LYS A 43 1.57 0.67 -13.37
CA LYS A 43 0.44 0.43 -12.45
C LYS A 43 0.88 0.03 -11.04
N GLY A 44 2.14 -0.35 -10.87
CA GLY A 44 2.64 -0.97 -9.65
C GLY A 44 1.90 -2.27 -9.31
N LEU A 45 1.87 -2.61 -8.02
CA LEU A 45 1.08 -3.73 -7.49
C LEU A 45 -0.44 -3.45 -7.45
N HIS A 46 -0.89 -2.27 -7.91
CA HIS A 46 -2.15 -1.69 -7.47
C HIS A 46 -3.35 -1.85 -8.41
N GLU A 47 -3.20 -2.56 -9.53
CA GLU A 47 -4.30 -2.85 -10.47
C GLU A 47 -4.42 -4.35 -10.73
N SER A 48 -4.92 -5.08 -9.74
CA SER A 48 -5.65 -6.31 -10.04
C SER A 48 -7.13 -5.98 -10.12
N ASP A 49 -7.79 -6.40 -11.19
CA ASP A 49 -9.26 -6.50 -11.20
C ASP A 49 -9.63 -7.50 -10.09
N TYR A 50 -10.10 -6.99 -8.95
CA TYR A 50 -10.54 -7.82 -7.83
C TYR A 50 -12.06 -7.91 -7.80
N GLN A 51 -12.58 -9.06 -7.44
CA GLN A 51 -13.99 -9.20 -7.09
C GLN A 51 -14.23 -8.55 -5.72
N ALA A 52 -15.44 -8.05 -5.49
CA ALA A 52 -15.84 -7.48 -4.22
C ALA A 52 -17.08 -8.18 -3.67
N ILE A 53 -17.16 -8.25 -2.33
CA ILE A 53 -18.34 -8.71 -1.58
C ILE A 53 -19.07 -7.47 -1.07
N PRO A 54 -20.35 -7.25 -1.41
CA PRO A 54 -21.14 -6.13 -0.89
C PRO A 54 -21.23 -6.18 0.64
N THR A 55 -21.07 -5.04 1.30
CA THR A 55 -21.25 -4.93 2.76
C THR A 55 -22.73 -4.94 3.15
N GLY A 56 -23.63 -4.73 2.19
CA GLY A 56 -25.06 -4.58 2.42
C GLY A 56 -25.49 -3.15 2.75
N TYR A 57 -24.59 -2.18 2.57
CA TYR A 57 -24.83 -0.74 2.70
C TYR A 57 -24.37 -0.04 1.42
N ASP A 58 -25.29 0.36 0.56
CA ASP A 58 -24.99 0.90 -0.78
C ASP A 58 -24.03 2.10 -0.74
N ASP A 59 -24.23 3.01 0.22
CA ASP A 59 -23.39 4.20 0.40
C ASP A 59 -21.94 3.84 0.76
N LEU A 60 -21.75 2.76 1.53
CA LEU A 60 -20.43 2.27 1.93
C LEU A 60 -19.78 1.48 0.79
N ASP A 61 -20.55 0.65 0.10
CA ASP A 61 -20.08 -0.13 -1.03
C ASP A 61 -19.55 0.77 -2.16
N ALA A 62 -20.19 1.92 -2.39
CA ALA A 62 -19.76 2.90 -3.38
C ALA A 62 -18.37 3.51 -3.10
N VAL A 63 -17.87 3.48 -1.85
CA VAL A 63 -16.63 4.19 -1.45
C VAL A 63 -15.47 3.28 -1.04
N LEU A 64 -15.72 2.00 -0.70
CA LEU A 64 -14.70 1.12 -0.12
C LEU A 64 -13.60 0.69 -1.09
N THR A 65 -13.88 0.75 -2.38
CA THR A 65 -13.03 0.21 -3.44
C THR A 65 -13.06 1.19 -4.60
N ARG A 66 -11.98 1.20 -5.40
CA ARG A 66 -11.82 2.11 -6.56
C ARG A 66 -12.77 1.75 -7.72
N GLY A 67 -14.07 1.62 -7.46
CA GLY A 67 -15.12 1.28 -8.42
C GLY A 67 -15.80 -0.08 -8.20
N ASN A 68 -15.27 -0.94 -7.33
CA ASN A 68 -15.71 -2.34 -7.20
C ASN A 68 -16.58 -2.53 -5.96
N ALA A 69 -17.83 -2.06 -6.00
CA ALA A 69 -18.79 -1.97 -4.89
C ALA A 69 -18.67 -3.04 -3.77
N GLY A 70 -17.97 -2.73 -2.66
CA GLY A 70 -17.86 -3.61 -1.49
C GLY A 70 -16.43 -3.89 -1.00
N ILE A 71 -16.23 -5.00 -0.25
CA ILE A 71 -14.94 -5.43 0.31
C ILE A 71 -14.20 -6.35 -0.68
N CYS A 72 -12.92 -6.07 -0.93
CA CYS A 72 -12.06 -6.85 -1.84
C CYS A 72 -11.94 -8.33 -1.43
N LEU A 73 -12.30 -9.24 -2.35
CA LEU A 73 -12.15 -10.68 -2.18
C LEU A 73 -10.67 -11.08 -2.26
N GLY A 74 -10.21 -11.88 -1.30
CA GLY A 74 -8.80 -12.29 -1.19
C GLY A 74 -7.90 -11.23 -0.54
N GLY A 75 -8.47 -10.06 -0.19
CA GLY A 75 -7.81 -9.05 0.64
C GLY A 75 -8.07 -9.24 2.13
N VAL A 76 -7.33 -8.49 2.95
CA VAL A 76 -7.58 -8.35 4.39
C VAL A 76 -8.20 -6.97 4.63
N CYS A 77 -9.31 -6.92 5.36
CA CYS A 77 -10.02 -5.69 5.72
C CYS A 77 -10.03 -5.53 7.25
N GLU A 78 -9.74 -4.32 7.72
CA GLU A 78 -9.83 -3.94 9.13
C GLU A 78 -11.02 -3.01 9.35
N ILE A 79 -11.90 -3.35 10.31
CA ILE A 79 -13.07 -2.54 10.68
C ILE A 79 -12.86 -2.03 12.12
N TYR A 80 -12.62 -0.73 12.28
CA TYR A 80 -12.31 -0.11 13.56
C TYR A 80 -13.31 1.00 13.94
N GLY A 81 -13.31 1.40 15.22
CA GLY A 81 -14.25 2.38 15.77
C GLY A 81 -14.58 2.15 17.25
N GLY A 82 -15.17 3.15 17.91
CA GLY A 82 -15.52 3.10 19.33
C GLY A 82 -16.48 1.96 19.69
N GLU A 83 -16.59 1.61 20.98
CA GLU A 83 -17.54 0.60 21.44
C GLU A 83 -18.98 0.95 21.02
N GLY A 84 -19.76 -0.06 20.59
CA GLY A 84 -21.12 0.16 20.11
C GLY A 84 -21.24 0.78 18.71
N SER A 85 -20.14 1.11 18.02
CA SER A 85 -20.19 1.73 16.68
C SER A 85 -20.66 0.83 15.53
N GLY A 86 -21.09 -0.41 15.82
CA GLY A 86 -21.60 -1.34 14.80
C GLY A 86 -20.54 -2.14 14.02
N LYS A 87 -19.26 -2.15 14.44
CA LYS A 87 -18.19 -2.94 13.77
C LYS A 87 -18.58 -4.42 13.56
N SER A 88 -18.99 -5.09 14.63
CA SER A 88 -19.41 -6.50 14.58
C SER A 88 -20.68 -6.68 13.75
N SER A 89 -21.60 -5.72 13.82
CA SER A 89 -22.82 -5.72 13.01
C SER A 89 -22.52 -5.61 11.52
N LEU A 90 -21.61 -4.73 11.11
CA LEU A 90 -21.14 -4.58 9.73
C LEU A 90 -20.47 -5.88 9.24
N ALA A 91 -19.60 -6.47 10.06
CA ALA A 91 -18.95 -7.74 9.73
C ALA A 91 -19.96 -8.88 9.53
N MET A 92 -20.94 -9.02 10.44
CA MET A 92 -22.00 -10.02 10.31
C MET A 92 -22.89 -9.77 9.07
N ARG A 93 -23.26 -8.51 8.82
CA ARG A 93 -24.10 -8.13 7.68
C ARG A 93 -23.46 -8.48 6.34
N THR A 94 -22.14 -8.26 6.23
CA THR A 94 -21.33 -8.60 5.04
C THR A 94 -21.35 -10.09 4.72
N ILE A 95 -21.43 -10.95 5.75
CA ILE A 95 -21.45 -12.42 5.58
C ILE A 95 -22.87 -12.93 5.23
N GLY A 96 -23.91 -12.11 5.39
CA GLY A 96 -25.28 -12.43 4.99
C GLY A 96 -26.14 -13.10 6.06
N VAL A 97 -26.03 -12.65 7.32
CA VAL A 97 -26.95 -13.00 8.42
C VAL A 97 -27.87 -11.84 8.74
#